data_AF-A0A1F1UV93-F1
#
_entry.id   AF-A0A1F1UV93-F1
#
_cell.length_a   1.000
_cell.length_b   1.000
_cell.length_c   1.000
_cell.angle_alpha   90.00
_cell.angle_beta   90.00
_cell.angle_gamma   90.00
#
_symmetry.space_group_name_H-M   'P 1'
#
loop_
_entity.id
_entity.type
_entity.pdbx_description
1 polymer ?
#
loop_
_entity_poly.entity_id
_entity_poly.type
_entity_poly.pdbx_seq_one_letter_code
_entity_poly.pdbx_strand_id
1 'polypeptide(L)'
;MKKPSRQARKQAREALAEKFAALEKRVEAEAVLHDLIDEMSEIEARCGRAIVVLQELGVSAKEIHSSTGLTAAEQRKFVTLLEENQEGEEVSTDNEGQVQEFDSMPAMENAPAQELEHWA
;
A
#
# COMPACT_ATOMS: atom_id res chain seq x y z
N MET A 1 15.98 -34.18 -26.48
CA MET A 1 14.68 -33.70 -25.96
C MET A 1 13.68 -33.60 -27.11
N LYS A 2 12.49 -34.23 -27.04
CA LYS A 2 11.46 -34.13 -28.08
C LYS A 2 10.80 -32.76 -28.03
N LYS A 3 10.68 -32.05 -29.16
CA LYS A 3 9.99 -30.76 -29.24
C LYS A 3 8.48 -30.95 -28.93
N PRO A 4 7.85 -30.07 -28.13
CA PRO A 4 6.43 -30.21 -27.82
C PRO A 4 5.55 -30.08 -29.07
N SER A 5 4.48 -30.87 -29.10
CA SER A 5 3.53 -30.89 -30.21
C SER A 5 2.89 -29.51 -30.41
N ARG A 6 2.39 -29.22 -31.63
CA ARG A 6 1.69 -27.96 -31.91
C ARG A 6 0.48 -27.77 -30.99
N GLN A 7 -0.22 -28.85 -30.66
CA GLN A 7 -1.38 -28.84 -29.78
C GLN A 7 -1.01 -28.54 -28.32
N ALA A 8 0.08 -29.13 -27.81
CA ALA A 8 0.57 -28.81 -26.47
C ALA A 8 1.00 -27.34 -26.35
N ARG A 9 1.60 -26.78 -27.41
CA ARG A 9 1.94 -25.34 -27.46
C ARG A 9 0.71 -24.44 -27.52
N LYS A 10 -0.37 -24.85 -28.20
CA LYS A 10 -1.63 -24.10 -28.23
C LYS A 10 -2.29 -24.08 -26.84
N GLN A 11 -2.42 -25.24 -26.19
CA GLN A 11 -2.98 -25.34 -24.85
C GLN A 11 -2.15 -24.56 -23.81
N ALA A 12 -0.82 -24.60 -23.90
CA ALA A 12 0.03 -23.83 -23.00
C ALA A 12 -0.16 -22.30 -23.17
N ARG A 13 -0.42 -21.82 -24.39
CA ARG A 13 -0.73 -20.41 -24.66
C ARG A 13 -2.10 -20.01 -24.13
N GLU A 14 -3.11 -20.84 -24.33
CA GLU A 14 -4.46 -20.59 -23.82
C GLU A 14 -4.50 -20.58 -22.29
N ALA A 15 -3.86 -21.56 -21.64
CA ALA A 15 -3.75 -21.60 -20.17
C ALA A 15 -2.96 -20.41 -19.60
N LEU A 16 -1.95 -19.92 -20.34
CA LEU A 16 -1.19 -18.74 -19.97
C LEU A 16 -2.04 -17.47 -20.12
N ALA A 17 -2.81 -17.34 -21.21
CA ALA A 17 -3.73 -16.22 -21.41
C ALA A 17 -4.82 -16.17 -20.32
N GLU A 18 -5.37 -17.32 -19.93
CA GLU A 18 -6.35 -17.41 -18.84
C GLU A 18 -5.76 -16.97 -17.49
N LYS A 19 -4.51 -17.36 -17.21
CA LYS A 19 -3.79 -16.90 -16.00
C LYS A 19 -3.53 -15.40 -16.01
N PHE A 20 -3.18 -14.83 -17.16
CA PHE A 20 -3.00 -13.37 -17.28
C PHE A 20 -4.33 -12.63 -17.07
N ALA A 21 -5.43 -13.09 -17.67
CA ALA A 21 -6.75 -12.50 -17.44
C ALA A 21 -7.19 -12.61 -15.97
N ALA A 22 -6.87 -13.72 -15.28
CA ALA A 22 -7.14 -13.86 -13.86
C ALA A 22 -6.25 -12.94 -12.99
N LEU A 23 -5.00 -12.71 -13.40
CA LEU A 23 -4.10 -11.80 -12.72
C LEU A 23 -4.55 -10.34 -12.88
N GLU A 24 -4.95 -9.94 -14.09
CA GLU A 24 -5.48 -8.60 -14.38
C GLU A 24 -6.66 -8.25 -13.48
N LYS A 25 -7.65 -9.16 -13.38
CA LYS A 25 -8.79 -9.00 -12.46
C LYS A 25 -8.39 -8.89 -11.00
N ARG A 26 -7.33 -9.58 -10.58
CA ARG A 26 -6.83 -9.49 -9.20
C ARG A 26 -6.18 -8.14 -8.93
N VAL A 27 -5.39 -7.64 -9.87
CA VAL A 27 -4.76 -6.32 -9.76
C VAL A 27 -5.82 -5.23 -9.72
N GLU A 28 -6.84 -5.31 -10.58
CA GLU A 28 -7.97 -4.38 -10.56
C GLU A 28 -8.72 -4.42 -9.21
N ALA A 29 -9.00 -5.61 -8.69
CA ALA A 29 -9.66 -5.75 -7.39
C ALA A 29 -8.79 -5.23 -6.25
N GLU A 30 -7.48 -5.44 -6.30
CA GLU A 30 -6.53 -4.94 -5.30
C GLU A 30 -6.46 -3.42 -5.31
N ALA A 31 -6.43 -2.79 -6.50
CA ALA A 31 -6.48 -1.33 -6.61
C ALA A 31 -7.74 -0.74 -5.95
N VAL A 32 -8.91 -1.32 -6.25
CA VAL A 32 -10.18 -0.89 -5.63
C VAL A 32 -10.17 -1.08 -4.11
N LEU A 33 -9.56 -2.17 -3.61
CA LEU A 33 -9.46 -2.41 -2.17
C LEU A 33 -8.55 -1.39 -1.49
N HIS A 34 -7.42 -1.01 -2.10
CA HIS A 34 -6.55 0.04 -1.57
C HIS A 34 -7.28 1.39 -1.51
N ASP A 35 -7.98 1.77 -2.59
CA ASP A 35 -8.78 3.01 -2.61
C ASP A 35 -9.83 3.01 -1.48
N LEU A 36 -10.53 1.89 -1.26
CA LEU A 36 -11.51 1.76 -0.19
C LEU A 36 -10.87 1.84 1.21
N ILE A 37 -9.68 1.29 1.40
CA ILE A 37 -8.95 1.36 2.67
C ILE A 37 -8.55 2.81 2.97
N ASP A 38 -8.10 3.55 1.98
CA ASP A 38 -7.73 4.96 2.12
C ASP A 38 -8.97 5.82 2.48
N GLU A 39 -10.08 5.64 1.76
CA GLU A 39 -11.35 6.31 2.08
C GLU A 39 -11.85 5.99 3.49
N MET A 40 -11.76 4.72 3.91
CA MET A 40 -12.14 4.31 5.26
C MET A 40 -11.24 4.97 6.29
N SER A 41 -9.92 5.01 6.07
CA SER A 41 -8.96 5.63 6.98
C SER A 41 -9.27 7.12 7.17
N GLU A 42 -9.64 7.83 6.10
CA GLU A 42 -10.05 9.23 6.19
C GLU A 42 -11.33 9.39 7.03
N ILE A 43 -12.32 8.51 6.83
CA ILE A 43 -13.56 8.51 7.60
C ILE A 43 -13.27 8.26 9.09
N GLU A 44 -12.44 7.26 9.41
CA GLU A 44 -12.05 6.95 10.79
C GLU A 44 -11.36 8.15 11.46
N ALA A 45 -10.45 8.83 10.76
CA ALA A 45 -9.78 10.02 11.27
C ALA A 45 -10.76 11.19 11.49
N ARG A 46 -11.72 11.41 10.58
CA ARG A 46 -12.77 12.42 10.74
C ARG A 46 -13.67 12.11 11.95
N CYS A 47 -14.04 10.84 12.15
CA CYS A 47 -14.80 10.39 13.31
C CYS A 47 -14.02 10.64 14.61
N GLY A 48 -12.74 10.27 14.65
CA GLY A 48 -11.86 10.53 15.80
C GLY A 48 -11.85 12.02 16.17
N ARG A 49 -11.60 12.90 15.20
CA ARG A 49 -11.60 14.36 15.43
C ARG A 49 -12.94 14.87 15.94
N ALA A 50 -14.05 14.42 15.37
CA ALA A 50 -15.37 14.83 15.80
C ALA A 50 -15.67 14.40 17.25
N ILE A 51 -15.27 13.17 17.62
CA ILE A 51 -15.43 12.66 18.99
C ILE A 51 -14.62 13.50 19.98
N VAL A 52 -13.35 13.80 19.68
CA VAL A 52 -12.51 14.65 20.54
C VAL A 52 -13.17 16.01 20.76
N VAL A 53 -13.58 16.70 19.69
CA VAL A 53 -14.25 18.01 19.79
C VAL A 53 -15.52 17.93 20.63
N LEU A 54 -16.35 16.90 20.45
CA LEU A 54 -17.58 16.73 21.24
C LEU A 54 -17.26 16.53 22.72
N GLN A 55 -16.24 15.74 23.05
CA GLN A 55 -15.81 15.52 24.43
C GLN A 55 -15.25 16.79 25.07
N GLU A 56 -14.48 17.60 24.33
CA GLU A 56 -13.97 18.91 24.79
C GLU A 56 -15.10 19.90 25.07
N LEU A 57 -16.20 19.83 24.31
CA LEU A 57 -17.42 20.60 24.55
C LEU A 57 -18.27 20.05 25.72
N GLY A 58 -17.81 18.98 26.38
CA GLY A 58 -18.48 18.37 27.53
C GLY A 58 -19.58 17.38 27.17
N VAL A 59 -19.72 17.00 25.90
CA VAL A 59 -20.69 15.98 25.48
C VAL A 59 -20.20 14.61 25.96
N SER A 60 -21.06 13.90 26.70
CA SER A 60 -20.70 12.59 27.23
C SER A 60 -20.69 11.51 26.13
N ALA A 61 -19.86 10.48 26.31
CA ALA A 61 -19.81 9.33 25.40
C ALA A 61 -21.20 8.66 25.20
N LYS A 62 -22.07 8.74 26.20
CA LYS A 62 -23.45 8.23 26.13
C LYS A 62 -24.34 9.06 25.20
N GLU A 63 -24.19 10.38 25.21
CA GLU A 63 -24.92 11.28 24.30
C GLU A 63 -24.43 11.11 22.86
N ILE A 64 -23.12 10.96 22.67
CA ILE A 64 -22.52 10.63 21.37
C ILE A 64 -23.11 9.31 20.86
N HIS A 65 -23.16 8.27 21.70
CA HIS A 65 -23.77 6.99 21.32
C HIS A 65 -25.24 7.14 20.92
N SER A 66 -26.03 7.92 21.67
CA SER A 66 -27.46 8.09 21.41
C SER A 66 -27.76 8.74 20.05
N SER A 67 -26.85 9.58 19.55
CA SER A 67 -27.02 10.32 18.29
C SER A 67 -26.37 9.64 17.08
N THR A 68 -25.28 8.90 17.30
CA THR A 68 -24.46 8.33 16.22
C THR A 68 -24.54 6.81 16.13
N GLY A 69 -25.01 6.14 17.18
CA GLY A 69 -24.94 4.68 17.32
C GLY A 69 -23.56 4.16 17.73
N LEU A 70 -22.51 4.99 17.71
CA LEU A 70 -21.15 4.57 18.04
C LEU A 70 -21.05 4.15 19.50
N THR A 71 -20.69 2.91 19.73
CA THR A 71 -20.42 2.37 21.07
C THR A 71 -19.21 3.06 21.68
N ALA A 72 -19.09 3.01 23.02
CA ALA A 72 -17.92 3.56 23.70
C ALA A 72 -16.60 2.88 23.26
N ALA A 73 -16.65 1.62 22.80
CA ALA A 73 -15.48 0.93 22.28
C ALA A 73 -15.04 1.48 20.91
N GLU A 74 -15.99 1.71 20.01
CA GLU A 74 -15.74 2.33 18.70
C GLU A 74 -15.27 3.77 18.84
N GLN A 75 -15.87 4.53 19.76
CA GLN A 75 -15.43 5.90 20.04
C GLN A 75 -13.96 5.94 20.47
N ARG A 76 -13.56 5.06 21.41
CA ARG A 76 -12.15 4.93 21.81
C ARG A 76 -11.25 4.50 20.66
N LYS A 77 -11.68 3.52 19.85
CA LYS A 77 -10.92 3.06 18.69
C LYS A 77 -10.57 4.22 17.76
N PHE A 78 -11.54 5.06 17.39
CA PHE A 78 -11.29 6.18 16.48
C PHE A 78 -10.42 7.29 17.07
N VAL A 79 -10.53 7.53 18.38
CA VAL A 79 -9.64 8.48 19.07
C VAL A 79 -8.21 7.96 19.09
N THR A 80 -8.00 6.69 19.46
CA THR A 80 -6.66 6.09 19.48
C THR A 80 -6.03 6.04 18.08
N LEU A 81 -6.79 5.68 17.04
CA LEU A 81 -6.29 5.71 15.66
C LEU A 81 -5.91 7.12 15.21
N LEU A 82 -6.62 8.15 15.67
CA LEU A 82 -6.25 9.54 15.38
C LEU A 82 -4.92 9.91 16.04
N GLU A 83 -4.72 9.53 17.30
CA GLU A 83 -3.48 9.77 18.04
C GLU A 83 -2.29 9.07 17.37
N GLU A 84 -2.44 7.79 17.00
CA GLU A 84 -1.40 7.01 16.31
C GLU A 84 -1.00 7.62 14.95
N ASN A 85 -1.98 8.14 14.19
CA ASN A 85 -1.71 8.79 12.90
C ASN A 85 -0.99 10.13 13.07
N GLN A 86 -1.27 10.89 14.12
CA GLN A 86 -0.58 12.15 14.41
C GLN A 86 0.86 11.94 14.88
N GLU A 87 1.09 10.91 15.71
CA GLU A 87 2.44 10.51 16.13
C GLU A 87 3.30 10.04 14.94
N GLY A 88 2.69 9.41 13.94
CA GLY A 88 3.36 9.01 12.69
C GLY A 88 3.77 10.20 11.81
N GLU A 89 3.00 11.29 11.80
CA GLU A 89 3.29 12.50 11.02
C GLU A 89 4.38 13.38 11.67
N GLU A 90 4.44 13.49 13.01
CA GLU A 90 5.48 14.26 13.72
C GLU A 90 6.91 13.69 13.56
N VAL A 91 7.06 12.43 13.16
CA VAL A 91 8.37 11.80 12.89
C VAL A 91 8.90 12.12 11.48
N SER A 92 8.10 12.79 10.63
CA SER A 92 8.44 13.03 9.22
C SER A 92 8.92 14.45 8.87
N THR A 93 9.03 15.37 9.84
CA THR A 93 9.37 16.78 9.60
C THR A 93 10.85 17.15 9.77
N ASP A 94 11.80 16.32 9.30
CA ASP A 94 13.21 16.73 9.14
C ASP A 94 14.00 15.83 8.15
N ASN A 95 13.52 15.68 6.91
CA ASN A 95 14.41 15.25 5.82
C ASN A 95 14.01 15.85 4.45
N GLU A 96 13.79 17.17 4.41
CA GLU A 96 13.89 17.92 3.16
C GLU A 96 15.38 18.09 2.80
N GLY A 97 15.92 17.15 2.02
CA GLY A 97 17.33 17.20 1.63
C GLY A 97 17.68 16.35 0.41
N GLN A 98 17.55 16.95 -0.77
CA GLN A 98 18.10 16.55 -2.09
C GLN A 98 17.43 15.38 -2.83
N VAL A 99 16.46 15.73 -3.68
CA VAL A 99 16.25 15.00 -4.94
C VAL A 99 17.36 15.44 -5.91
N GLN A 100 18.41 14.63 -6.07
CA GLN A 100 19.27 14.74 -7.26
C GLN A 100 18.58 14.02 -8.42
N GLU A 101 18.16 14.78 -9.41
CA GLU A 101 17.82 14.27 -10.74
C GLU A 101 19.07 13.56 -11.30
N PHE A 102 19.08 12.23 -11.27
CA PHE A 102 20.11 11.45 -11.94
C PHE A 102 19.66 11.19 -13.38
N ASP A 103 19.81 12.22 -14.22
CA ASP A 103 19.83 12.05 -15.67
C ASP A 103 21.23 11.53 -16.04
N SER A 104 21.37 10.23 -16.30
CA SER A 104 22.60 9.68 -16.89
C SER A 104 22.32 8.40 -17.66
N MET A 105 22.37 8.56 -18.99
CA MET A 105 22.44 7.53 -20.02
C MET A 105 23.47 6.41 -19.74
N PRO A 106 23.31 5.22 -20.36
CA PRO A 106 24.15 4.06 -20.07
C PRO A 106 25.54 4.19 -20.71
N ALA A 107 26.59 4.06 -19.90
CA ALA A 107 27.98 4.08 -20.38
C ALA A 107 28.33 2.76 -21.11
N MET A 108 28.71 2.90 -22.38
CA MET A 108 29.36 1.87 -23.20
C MET A 108 30.87 1.82 -22.91
N GLU A 109 31.38 0.59 -22.95
CA GLU A 109 32.74 0.16 -23.38
C GLU A 109 33.98 0.28 -22.45
N ASN A 110 34.51 -0.91 -22.11
CA ASN A 110 35.92 -1.39 -22.15
C ASN A 110 36.99 -0.68 -21.29
N ALA A 111 37.95 -1.31 -20.61
CA ALA A 111 38.45 -2.68 -20.36
C ALA A 111 39.66 -2.50 -19.36
N PRO A 112 40.70 -3.35 -19.28
CA PRO A 112 40.85 -4.75 -18.84
C PRO A 112 41.82 -4.91 -17.62
N ALA A 113 41.85 -6.08 -16.95
CA ALA A 113 43.08 -6.82 -16.55
C ALA A 113 42.78 -8.02 -15.60
N GLN A 114 43.14 -9.23 -16.06
CA GLN A 114 43.79 -10.39 -15.39
C GLN A 114 43.55 -10.63 -13.88
N GLU A 115 43.45 -11.83 -13.32
CA GLU A 115 43.71 -13.22 -13.73
C GLU A 115 43.25 -14.10 -12.55
N LEU A 116 42.82 -15.35 -12.78
CA LEU A 116 43.46 -16.55 -12.21
C LEU A 116 42.61 -17.79 -12.50
N GLU A 117 43.16 -18.63 -13.37
CA GLU A 117 42.77 -20.01 -13.58
C GLU A 117 43.13 -20.91 -12.38
N HIS A 118 42.48 -22.07 -12.44
CA HIS A 118 42.68 -23.31 -11.68
C HIS A 118 41.96 -23.33 -10.32
N TRP A 119 41.29 -24.41 -9.92
CA TRP A 119 41.63 -25.81 -10.13
C TRP A 119 40.37 -26.66 -10.43
N ALA A 120 40.65 -27.84 -10.98
CA ALA A 120 39.73 -28.95 -11.22
C ALA A 120 38.95 -29.42 -9.98
#